data_AF-A0A6I3K811-F1
#
_entry.id   AF-A0A6I3K811-F1
#
_cell.length_a   1.000
_cell.length_b   1.000
_cell.length_c   1.000
_cell.angle_alpha   90.00
_cell.angle_beta   90.00
_cell.angle_gamma   90.00
#
_symmetry.space_group_name_H-M   'P 1'
#
loop_
_entity.id
_entity.type
_entity.pdbx_description
1 polymer ?
#
loop_
_entity_poly.entity_id
_entity_poly.type
_entity_poly.pdbx_seq_one_letter_code
_entity_poly.pdbx_strand_id
1 'polypeptide(L)'
;MQFIRQVITQSWKLSPWNNFLVLVSIVISSICTVIAPYILGSGVSSLLNSSNREDFITIGLQLSILYSLIWFLGTSSRYILFPTYGTIEQKLQSERMARSLTDSIDASPSARSHADNGEISFAIDSEASAYRDTLSSIYLSILPATISLASGIFLVIVASTWLEGIILTAAIAIYCAVSYRLIQRHQNAQTKFFKESMRSFGVLGNSLSLWKEATVFSTQAFLESRYRKDRSTVERAGVYSYTMTRRLYVAQGIVLAITICVLIIAIILRTSNGDAQAIGSIISSTGIAIAAITPLQSVGFGVSALAVSVSHASEASEKIRPMEIVSTTSQNVDLWNEQILRLSDMAASAHQRNEQRPIWVLGPSGSGKTTVLEGFLNLNEYSLPLQQDSREIGENSTYAPQSASLLNANAIDNVVFGRSIAVCKADELLTAVGLHEFSSTGCKKNSDVAGEDGGASGGEKQRIALARALIAKPGSIVVLDEPTSSLDKNSRALVWGIIEDLAREKTVIVSTHDASAPIRQDDTVLQLTNANEAPLSQPKEHPSEA
;
A
#
# COMPACT_ATOMS: atom_id res chain seq x y z
N MET A 1 8.32 11.49 12.91
CA MET A 1 9.11 12.58 12.31
C MET A 1 9.98 12.09 11.13
N GLN A 2 10.64 10.93 11.23
CA GLN A 2 11.40 10.33 10.12
C GLN A 2 10.54 10.07 8.87
N PHE A 3 9.35 9.47 9.03
CA PHE A 3 8.41 9.22 7.93
C PHE A 3 8.05 10.48 7.14
N ILE A 4 7.63 11.54 7.83
CA ILE A 4 7.29 12.84 7.21
C ILE A 4 8.47 13.38 6.37
N ARG A 5 9.70 13.27 6.91
CA ARG A 5 10.91 13.69 6.17
C ARG A 5 11.12 12.85 4.91
N GLN A 6 10.86 11.55 4.96
CA GLN A 6 10.95 10.68 3.79
C GLN A 6 9.92 11.09 2.72
N VAL A 7 8.66 11.31 3.09
CA VAL A 7 7.60 11.76 2.17
C VAL A 7 7.99 13.05 1.44
N ILE A 8 8.45 14.07 2.18
CA ILE A 8 8.89 15.33 1.59
C ILE A 8 10.11 15.12 0.69
N THR A 9 11.11 14.36 1.14
CA THR A 9 12.33 14.15 0.36
C THR A 9 12.03 13.44 -0.96
N GLN A 10 11.14 12.45 -0.94
CA GLN A 10 10.71 11.72 -2.14
C GLN A 10 9.87 12.62 -3.07
N SER A 11 8.93 13.41 -2.54
CA SER A 11 8.12 14.32 -3.37
C SER A 11 9.00 15.33 -4.11
N TRP A 12 10.03 15.86 -3.44
CA TRP A 12 10.98 16.82 -4.03
C TRP A 12 11.93 16.18 -5.05
N LYS A 13 12.34 14.92 -4.85
CA LYS A 13 13.12 14.17 -5.85
C LYS A 13 12.33 13.91 -7.13
N LEU A 14 11.02 13.66 -7.01
CA LEU A 14 10.13 13.38 -8.14
C LEU A 14 9.89 14.61 -9.02
N SER A 15 9.67 15.78 -8.43
CA SER A 15 9.37 17.00 -9.20
C SER A 15 9.71 18.27 -8.44
N PRO A 16 10.99 18.71 -8.42
CA PRO A 16 11.43 19.84 -7.60
C PRO A 16 10.75 21.15 -8.02
N TRP A 17 10.63 21.40 -9.32
CA TRP A 17 10.01 22.63 -9.84
C TRP A 17 8.52 22.73 -9.51
N ASN A 18 7.78 21.63 -9.64
CA ASN A 18 6.35 21.63 -9.30
C ASN A 18 6.13 21.81 -7.79
N ASN A 19 6.95 21.18 -6.93
CA ASN A 19 6.88 21.40 -5.48
C ASN A 19 7.15 22.89 -5.15
N PHE A 20 8.14 23.50 -5.81
CA PHE A 20 8.46 24.92 -5.62
C PHE A 20 7.28 25.82 -6.01
N LEU A 21 6.67 25.62 -7.19
CA LEU A 21 5.51 26.40 -7.63
C LEU A 21 4.33 26.28 -6.66
N VAL A 22 4.01 25.07 -6.21
CA VAL A 22 2.92 24.84 -5.24
C VAL A 22 3.22 25.54 -3.91
N LEU A 23 4.47 25.49 -3.43
CA LEU A 23 4.88 26.17 -2.19
C LEU A 23 4.74 27.69 -2.32
N VAL A 24 5.22 28.28 -3.42
CA VAL A 24 5.07 29.71 -3.71
C VAL A 24 3.59 30.10 -3.74
N SER A 25 2.74 29.27 -4.36
CA SER A 25 1.29 29.49 -4.38
C SER A 25 0.66 29.52 -2.99
N ILE A 26 1.07 28.61 -2.12
CA ILE A 26 0.52 28.52 -0.76
C ILE A 26 0.92 29.77 0.03
N VAL A 27 2.18 30.21 -0.11
CA VAL A 27 2.69 31.42 0.53
C VAL A 27 1.91 32.65 0.06
N ILE A 28 1.78 32.85 -1.26
CA ILE A 28 1.02 33.97 -1.83
C ILE A 28 -0.43 33.93 -1.34
N SER A 29 -1.09 32.77 -1.45
CA SER A 29 -2.47 32.59 -1.00
C SER A 29 -2.67 32.95 0.47
N SER A 30 -1.83 32.38 1.35
CA SER A 30 -1.94 32.59 2.81
C SER A 30 -1.71 34.05 3.19
N ILE A 31 -0.70 34.70 2.60
CA ILE A 31 -0.37 36.09 2.90
C ILE A 31 -1.46 37.04 2.37
N CYS A 32 -1.90 36.88 1.12
CA CYS A 32 -2.95 37.72 0.53
C CYS A 32 -4.28 37.60 1.29
N THR A 33 -4.64 36.40 1.75
CA THR A 33 -5.86 36.18 2.55
C THR A 33 -5.83 36.95 3.87
N VAL A 34 -4.66 37.10 4.49
CA VAL A 34 -4.47 37.84 5.75
C VAL A 34 -4.36 39.35 5.52
N ILE A 35 -3.78 39.77 4.40
CA ILE A 35 -3.64 41.20 4.06
C ILE A 35 -4.97 41.83 3.61
N ALA A 36 -5.84 41.07 2.94
CA ALA A 36 -7.08 41.61 2.37
C ALA A 36 -7.98 42.35 3.40
N PRO A 37 -8.23 41.83 4.62
CA PRO A 37 -9.02 42.55 5.61
C PRO A 37 -8.38 43.83 6.14
N TYR A 38 -7.04 43.88 6.20
CA TYR A 38 -6.32 45.09 6.60
C TYR A 38 -6.49 46.22 5.58
N ILE A 39 -6.38 45.90 4.30
CA ILE A 39 -6.60 46.87 3.22
C ILE A 39 -8.05 47.36 3.24
N LEU A 40 -9.00 46.46 3.47
CA LEU A 40 -10.41 46.83 3.62
C LEU A 40 -10.61 47.79 4.81
N GLY A 41 -10.06 47.47 5.99
CA GLY A 41 -10.22 48.31 7.18
C GLY A 41 -9.56 49.69 7.07
N SER A 42 -8.31 49.75 6.61
CA SER A 42 -7.58 51.01 6.39
C SER A 42 -8.20 51.87 5.27
N GLY A 43 -8.67 51.22 4.21
CA GLY A 43 -9.38 51.88 3.12
C GLY A 43 -10.72 52.47 3.56
N VAL A 44 -11.52 51.72 4.33
CA VAL A 44 -12.79 52.21 4.88
C VAL A 44 -12.56 53.38 5.84
N SER A 45 -11.51 53.33 6.66
CA SER A 45 -11.13 54.48 7.51
C SER A 45 -10.80 55.73 6.68
N SER A 46 -10.09 55.56 5.56
CA SER A 46 -9.72 56.67 4.68
C SER A 46 -10.94 57.24 3.94
N LEU A 47 -11.85 56.36 3.52
CA LEU A 47 -13.11 56.72 2.88
C LEU A 47 -14.03 57.53 3.80
N LEU A 48 -14.16 57.10 5.06
CA LEU A 48 -14.99 57.78 6.08
C LEU A 48 -14.39 59.14 6.51
N ASN A 49 -13.09 59.35 6.35
CA ASN A 49 -12.42 60.63 6.62
C ASN A 49 -12.44 61.61 5.43
N SER A 50 -12.90 61.19 4.25
CA SER A 50 -12.94 62.05 3.07
C SER A 50 -13.97 63.18 3.24
N SER A 51 -13.56 64.42 2.98
CA SER A 51 -14.42 65.60 3.13
C SER A 51 -15.24 65.89 1.87
N ASN A 52 -14.74 65.48 0.69
CA ASN A 52 -15.33 65.76 -0.62
C ASN A 52 -15.89 64.49 -1.28
N ARG A 53 -16.95 64.66 -2.08
CA ARG A 53 -17.58 63.56 -2.84
C ARG A 53 -16.65 62.95 -3.90
N GLU A 54 -15.80 63.75 -4.54
CA GLU A 54 -14.85 63.25 -5.55
C GLU A 54 -13.75 62.38 -4.91
N ASP A 55 -13.22 62.80 -3.76
CA ASP A 55 -12.25 62.03 -2.96
C ASP A 55 -12.86 60.72 -2.47
N PHE A 56 -14.12 60.75 -2.02
CA PHE A 56 -14.86 59.55 -1.63
C PHE A 56 -14.95 58.53 -2.78
N ILE A 57 -15.30 58.98 -3.99
CA ILE A 57 -15.45 58.10 -5.16
C ILE A 57 -14.09 57.54 -5.60
N THR A 58 -13.06 58.37 -5.65
CA THR A 58 -11.73 57.95 -6.10
C THR A 58 -11.07 56.95 -5.14
N ILE A 59 -11.09 57.22 -3.82
CA ILE A 59 -10.60 56.30 -2.79
C ILE A 59 -11.41 55.01 -2.80
N GLY A 60 -12.75 55.10 -2.93
CA GLY A 60 -13.64 53.94 -3.00
C GLY A 60 -13.36 53.03 -4.21
N LEU A 61 -13.11 53.60 -5.39
CA LEU A 61 -12.73 52.85 -6.59
C LEU A 61 -11.36 52.18 -6.42
N GLN A 62 -10.35 52.91 -5.94
CA GLN A 62 -9.01 52.37 -5.71
C GLN A 62 -9.03 51.22 -4.69
N LEU A 63 -9.74 51.40 -3.59
CA LEU A 63 -9.92 50.38 -2.56
C LEU A 63 -10.62 49.14 -3.12
N SER A 64 -11.70 49.32 -3.88
CA SER A 64 -12.46 48.19 -4.45
C SER A 64 -11.59 47.37 -5.40
N ILE A 65 -10.86 48.03 -6.31
CA ILE A 65 -9.97 47.36 -7.26
C ILE A 65 -8.86 46.61 -6.51
N LEU A 66 -8.19 47.28 -5.56
CA LEU A 66 -7.07 46.71 -4.81
C LEU A 66 -7.52 45.53 -3.94
N TYR A 67 -8.62 45.67 -3.21
CA TYR A 67 -9.19 44.60 -2.40
C TYR A 67 -9.60 43.40 -3.26
N SER A 68 -10.31 43.63 -4.37
CA SER A 68 -10.71 42.54 -5.28
C SER A 68 -9.51 41.83 -5.89
N LEU A 69 -8.45 42.55 -6.27
CA LEU A 69 -7.23 41.95 -6.81
C LEU A 69 -6.54 41.05 -5.77
N ILE A 70 -6.39 41.53 -4.54
CA ILE A 70 -5.69 40.78 -3.47
C ILE A 70 -6.54 39.60 -3.01
N TRP A 71 -7.85 39.78 -2.88
CA TRP A 71 -8.77 38.69 -2.58
C TRP A 71 -8.75 37.61 -3.67
N PHE A 72 -8.74 38.03 -4.95
CA PHE A 72 -8.62 37.11 -6.08
C PHE A 72 -7.28 36.37 -6.07
N LEU A 73 -6.17 37.08 -5.83
CA LEU A 73 -4.85 36.45 -5.75
C LEU A 73 -4.75 35.46 -4.58
N GLY A 74 -5.33 35.82 -3.42
CA GLY A 74 -5.42 34.99 -2.23
C GLY A 74 -6.23 33.71 -2.46
N THR A 75 -7.39 33.84 -3.09
CA THR A 75 -8.32 32.72 -3.30
C THR A 75 -7.89 31.86 -4.48
N SER A 76 -7.59 32.46 -5.63
CA SER A 76 -7.40 31.76 -6.91
C SER A 76 -6.03 31.09 -7.05
N SER A 77 -4.97 31.62 -6.43
CA SER A 77 -3.61 31.07 -6.60
C SER A 77 -3.54 29.57 -6.28
N ARG A 78 -4.12 29.14 -5.14
CA ARG A 78 -4.18 27.72 -4.77
C ARG A 78 -4.93 26.86 -5.77
N TYR A 79 -6.07 27.34 -6.29
CA TYR A 79 -6.87 26.57 -7.24
C TYR A 79 -6.17 26.43 -8.59
N ILE A 80 -5.45 27.46 -9.04
CA ILE A 80 -4.68 27.42 -10.30
C ILE A 80 -3.59 26.35 -10.24
N LEU A 81 -2.91 26.20 -9.11
CA LEU A 81 -1.80 25.24 -8.95
C LEU A 81 -2.22 23.90 -8.33
N PHE A 82 -3.52 23.70 -8.10
CA PHE A 82 -4.05 22.43 -7.59
C PHE A 82 -3.79 21.23 -8.54
N PRO A 83 -3.91 21.35 -9.88
CA PRO A 83 -3.55 20.25 -10.79
C PRO A 83 -2.05 19.91 -10.74
N THR A 84 -1.19 20.91 -10.55
CA THR A 84 0.25 20.71 -10.37
C THR A 84 0.55 19.93 -9.10
N TYR A 85 -0.13 20.27 -7.99
CA TYR A 85 -0.09 19.48 -6.75
C TYR A 85 -0.58 18.04 -6.99
N GLY A 86 -1.74 17.86 -7.63
CA GLY A 86 -2.31 16.54 -7.92
C GLY A 86 -1.37 15.66 -8.74
N THR A 87 -0.60 16.24 -9.65
CA THR A 87 0.41 15.50 -10.43
C THR A 87 1.55 14.97 -9.55
N ILE A 88 2.01 15.76 -8.58
CA ILE A 88 3.04 15.33 -7.62
C ILE A 88 2.49 14.21 -6.73
N GLU A 89 1.28 14.43 -6.22
CA GLU A 89 0.58 13.53 -5.33
C GLU A 89 0.35 12.15 -5.96
N GLN A 90 -0.18 12.11 -7.19
CA GLN A 90 -0.41 10.86 -7.93
C GLN A 90 0.90 10.14 -8.26
N LYS A 91 1.93 10.86 -8.73
CA LYS A 91 3.25 10.25 -9.01
C LYS A 91 3.88 9.64 -7.76
N LEU A 92 3.78 10.32 -6.62
CA LEU A 92 4.30 9.83 -5.35
C LEU A 92 3.59 8.55 -4.92
N GLN A 93 2.26 8.50 -5.02
CA GLN A 93 1.47 7.31 -4.71
C GLN A 93 1.86 6.14 -5.62
N SER A 94 1.89 6.33 -6.95
CA SER A 94 2.23 5.28 -7.90
C SER A 94 3.65 4.75 -7.72
N GLU A 95 4.64 5.62 -7.54
CA GLU A 95 6.02 5.18 -7.33
C GLU A 95 6.18 4.43 -6.00
N ARG A 96 5.51 4.88 -4.92
CA ARG A 96 5.54 4.14 -3.65
C ARG A 96 4.89 2.77 -3.81
N MET A 97 3.73 2.68 -4.46
CA MET A 97 3.02 1.43 -4.70
C MET A 97 3.90 0.42 -5.46
N ALA A 98 4.59 0.87 -6.52
CA ALA A 98 5.50 0.02 -7.28
C ALA A 98 6.69 -0.46 -6.44
N ARG A 99 7.29 0.42 -5.62
CA ARG A 99 8.38 0.02 -4.72
C ARG A 99 7.91 -0.91 -3.62
N SER A 100 6.73 -0.69 -3.05
CA SER A 100 6.17 -1.54 -2.00
C SER A 100 5.82 -2.95 -2.51
N LEU A 101 5.48 -3.08 -3.81
CA LEU A 101 5.40 -4.40 -4.46
C LEU A 101 6.75 -5.11 -4.47
N THR A 102 7.82 -4.44 -4.91
CA THR A 102 9.19 -5.00 -4.88
C THR A 102 9.61 -5.34 -3.45
N ASP A 103 9.36 -4.43 -2.51
CA ASP A 103 9.64 -4.62 -1.08
C ASP A 103 8.94 -5.86 -0.50
N SER A 104 7.72 -6.16 -0.95
CA SER A 104 6.97 -7.35 -0.54
C SER A 104 7.51 -8.64 -1.17
N ILE A 105 8.08 -8.57 -2.37
CA ILE A 105 8.69 -9.71 -3.06
C ILE A 105 10.04 -10.03 -2.43
N ASP A 106 10.80 -9.00 -2.04
CA ASP A 106 12.12 -9.12 -1.39
C ASP A 106 12.03 -9.41 0.12
N ALA A 107 10.82 -9.43 0.70
CA ALA A 107 10.60 -9.75 2.11
C ALA A 107 11.01 -11.20 2.42
N SER A 108 11.28 -11.51 3.71
CA SER A 108 11.73 -12.86 4.05
C SER A 108 10.67 -13.90 3.68
N PRO A 109 11.07 -15.05 3.13
CA PRO A 109 10.13 -16.10 2.70
C PRO A 109 9.21 -16.59 3.82
N SER A 110 9.76 -16.73 5.04
CA SER A 110 9.03 -17.07 6.27
C SER A 110 7.89 -16.09 6.60
N ALA A 111 8.14 -14.80 6.38
CA ALA A 111 7.20 -13.74 6.61
C ALA A 111 6.12 -13.68 5.53
N ARG A 112 6.51 -13.95 4.27
CA ARG A 112 5.60 -13.90 3.12
C ARG A 112 4.64 -15.09 3.07
N SER A 113 5.05 -16.27 3.50
CA SER A 113 4.26 -17.51 3.47
C SER A 113 3.01 -17.45 4.35
N HIS A 114 3.02 -16.62 5.40
CA HIS A 114 1.90 -16.48 6.35
C HIS A 114 0.89 -15.38 5.97
N ALA A 115 1.18 -14.58 4.94
CA ALA A 115 0.41 -13.40 4.61
C ALA A 115 -0.49 -13.61 3.39
N ASP A 116 -1.79 -13.31 3.55
CA ASP A 116 -2.76 -13.37 2.47
C ASP A 116 -2.48 -12.31 1.38
N ASN A 117 -2.64 -12.71 0.12
CA ASN A 117 -2.37 -11.83 -1.02
C ASN A 117 -3.31 -10.61 -1.08
N GLY A 118 -4.57 -10.77 -0.65
CA GLY A 118 -5.52 -9.66 -0.53
C GLY A 118 -5.13 -8.70 0.58
N GLU A 119 -4.70 -9.23 1.73
CA GLU A 119 -4.19 -8.41 2.83
C GLU A 119 -2.94 -7.61 2.45
N ILE A 120 -1.98 -8.20 1.73
CA ILE A 120 -0.78 -7.50 1.26
C ILE A 120 -1.11 -6.47 0.20
N SER A 121 -1.99 -6.81 -0.76
CA SER A 121 -2.41 -5.85 -1.80
C SER A 121 -3.04 -4.61 -1.18
N PHE A 122 -3.90 -4.81 -0.17
CA PHE A 122 -4.47 -3.71 0.60
C PHE A 122 -3.42 -2.97 1.45
N ALA A 123 -2.44 -3.69 2.03
CA ALA A 123 -1.36 -3.05 2.77
C ALA A 123 -0.51 -2.14 1.85
N ILE A 124 -0.18 -2.59 0.65
CA ILE A 124 0.55 -1.81 -0.37
C ILE A 124 -0.23 -0.53 -0.73
N ASP A 125 -1.54 -0.65 -1.01
CA ASP A 125 -2.39 0.51 -1.30
C ASP A 125 -2.52 1.46 -0.09
N SER A 126 -2.68 0.90 1.11
CA SER A 126 -2.77 1.64 2.37
C SER A 126 -1.48 2.42 2.65
N GLU A 127 -0.32 1.82 2.42
CA GLU A 127 0.97 2.49 2.58
C GLU A 127 1.12 3.64 1.57
N ALA A 128 0.83 3.39 0.29
CA ALA A 128 0.90 4.41 -0.75
C ALA A 128 -0.08 5.56 -0.48
N SER A 129 -1.29 5.25 -0.01
CA SER A 129 -2.30 6.22 0.42
C SER A 129 -1.82 7.03 1.63
N ALA A 130 -1.10 6.42 2.59
CA ALA A 130 -0.54 7.14 3.72
C ALA A 130 0.51 8.20 3.29
N TYR A 131 1.34 7.91 2.29
CA TYR A 131 2.27 8.89 1.69
C TYR A 131 1.50 10.06 1.07
N ARG A 132 0.47 9.76 0.28
CA ARG A 132 -0.41 10.73 -0.35
C ARG A 132 -1.07 11.66 0.69
N ASP A 133 -1.74 11.07 1.67
CA ASP A 133 -2.50 11.78 2.69
C ASP A 133 -1.57 12.63 3.59
N THR A 134 -0.33 12.16 3.81
CA THR A 134 0.71 12.91 4.49
C THR A 134 1.11 14.16 3.71
N LEU A 135 1.36 14.03 2.41
CA LEU A 135 1.68 15.15 1.54
C LEU A 135 0.54 16.18 1.53
N SER A 136 -0.70 15.71 1.38
CA SER A 136 -1.92 16.52 1.41
C SER A 136 -2.07 17.29 2.72
N SER A 137 -1.85 16.62 3.85
CA SER A 137 -1.93 17.24 5.18
C SER A 137 -0.89 18.37 5.35
N ILE A 138 0.31 18.21 4.79
CA ILE A 138 1.37 19.22 4.84
C ILE A 138 1.01 20.41 3.95
N TYR A 139 0.72 20.18 2.67
CA TYR A 139 0.51 21.22 1.67
C TYR A 139 -0.83 21.93 1.80
N LEU A 140 -1.91 21.22 2.14
CA LEU A 140 -3.27 21.77 2.12
C LEU A 140 -3.77 22.21 3.49
N SER A 141 -3.14 21.77 4.59
CA SER A 141 -3.58 22.11 5.96
C SER A 141 -2.50 22.81 6.77
N ILE A 142 -1.33 22.19 6.97
CA ILE A 142 -0.33 22.67 7.94
C ILE A 142 0.41 23.91 7.44
N LEU A 143 0.99 23.86 6.23
CA LEU A 143 1.72 24.99 5.65
C LEU A 143 0.85 26.25 5.49
N PRO A 144 -0.36 26.17 4.89
CA PRO A 144 -1.30 27.27 4.85
C PRO A 144 -1.51 27.98 6.18
N ALA A 145 -1.73 27.20 7.22
CA ALA A 145 -2.12 27.71 8.52
C ALA A 145 -0.94 28.27 9.31
N THR A 146 0.24 27.65 9.25
CA THR A 146 1.43 28.21 9.90
C THR A 146 1.81 29.56 9.28
N ILE A 147 1.71 29.68 7.96
CA ILE A 147 1.96 30.94 7.25
C ILE A 147 0.90 31.97 7.61
N SER A 148 -0.40 31.63 7.52
CA SER A 148 -1.48 32.56 7.85
C SER A 148 -1.45 33.02 9.31
N LEU A 149 -1.08 32.15 10.24
CA LEU A 149 -0.92 32.49 11.65
C LEU A 149 0.26 33.44 11.86
N ALA A 150 1.43 33.12 11.30
CA ALA A 150 2.61 33.96 11.41
C ALA A 150 2.38 35.34 10.78
N SER A 151 1.82 35.39 9.57
CA SER A 151 1.48 36.65 8.90
C SER A 151 0.39 37.42 9.64
N GLY A 152 -0.59 36.73 10.24
CA GLY A 152 -1.69 37.37 10.98
C GLY A 152 -1.20 38.04 12.26
N ILE A 153 -0.40 37.33 13.06
CA ILE A 153 0.21 37.91 14.28
C ILE A 153 1.11 39.09 13.90
N PHE A 154 1.99 38.90 12.91
CA PHE A 154 2.88 39.97 12.45
C PHE A 154 2.08 41.20 12.01
N LEU A 155 1.04 41.00 11.21
CA LEU A 155 0.27 42.10 10.66
C LEU A 155 -0.54 42.83 11.72
N VAL A 156 -1.13 42.15 12.72
CA VAL A 156 -1.79 42.83 13.86
C VAL A 156 -0.80 43.65 14.68
N ILE A 157 0.41 43.13 14.93
CA ILE A 157 1.43 43.87 15.70
C ILE A 157 1.88 45.14 14.96
N VAL A 158 2.02 45.07 13.63
CA VAL A 158 2.47 46.21 12.81
C VAL A 158 1.34 47.20 12.50
N ALA A 159 0.13 46.70 12.22
CA ALA A 159 -1.00 47.50 11.78
C ALA A 159 -1.80 48.12 12.92
N SER A 160 -1.81 47.48 14.09
CA SER A 160 -2.66 47.85 15.23
C SER A 160 -1.80 48.13 16.47
N THR A 161 -2.37 47.90 17.66
CA THR A 161 -1.63 48.07 18.92
C THR A 161 -1.05 46.76 19.43
N TRP A 162 0.04 46.87 20.21
CA TRP A 162 0.66 45.74 20.90
C TRP A 162 -0.32 44.95 21.78
N LEU A 163 -1.34 45.61 22.34
CA LEU A 163 -2.41 44.97 23.12
C LEU A 163 -3.26 44.00 22.28
N GLU A 164 -3.67 44.41 21.08
CA GLU A 164 -4.43 43.55 20.16
C GLU A 164 -3.62 42.33 19.72
N GLY A 165 -2.30 42.53 19.50
CA GLY A 165 -1.37 41.43 19.22
C GLY A 165 -1.28 40.41 20.37
N ILE A 166 -1.26 40.89 21.62
CA ILE A 166 -1.28 40.01 22.81
C ILE A 166 -2.60 39.24 22.89
N ILE A 167 -3.74 39.90 22.67
CA ILE A 167 -5.07 39.26 22.69
C ILE A 167 -5.12 38.14 21.65
N LEU A 168 -4.69 38.41 20.41
CA LEU A 168 -4.69 37.40 19.34
C LEU A 168 -3.74 36.23 19.66
N THR A 169 -2.55 36.53 20.18
CA THR A 169 -1.58 35.49 20.55
C THR A 169 -2.10 34.61 21.70
N ALA A 170 -2.72 35.22 22.71
CA ALA A 170 -3.35 34.50 23.82
C ALA A 170 -4.53 33.64 23.33
N ALA A 171 -5.36 34.17 22.42
CA ALA A 171 -6.46 33.42 21.81
C ALA A 171 -5.97 32.19 21.04
N ILE A 172 -4.89 32.32 20.26
CA ILE A 172 -4.26 31.19 19.57
C ILE A 172 -3.73 30.14 20.56
N ALA A 173 -3.10 30.57 21.65
CA ALA A 173 -2.63 29.65 22.69
C ALA A 173 -3.79 28.89 23.34
N ILE A 174 -4.88 29.58 23.69
CA ILE A 174 -6.11 28.97 24.22
C ILE A 174 -6.72 28.01 23.20
N TYR A 175 -6.77 28.41 21.93
CA TYR A 175 -7.27 27.57 20.83
C TYR A 175 -6.50 26.25 20.74
N CYS A 176 -5.17 26.31 20.75
CA CYS A 176 -4.30 25.14 20.71
C CYS A 176 -4.51 24.24 21.94
N ALA A 177 -4.60 24.83 23.14
CA ALA A 177 -4.80 24.09 24.39
C ALA A 177 -6.14 23.36 24.42
N VAL A 178 -7.24 24.02 24.03
CA VAL A 178 -8.58 23.41 23.95
C VAL A 178 -8.64 22.32 22.88
N SER A 179 -8.00 22.57 21.73
CA SER A 179 -8.01 21.63 20.60
C SER A 179 -7.20 20.37 20.88
N TYR A 180 -6.10 20.43 21.63
CA TYR A 180 -5.16 19.32 21.82
C TYR A 180 -5.83 18.01 22.27
N ARG A 181 -6.63 18.04 23.34
CA ARG A 181 -7.31 16.84 23.86
C ARG A 181 -8.41 16.33 22.91
N LEU A 182 -9.09 17.24 22.23
CA LEU A 182 -10.16 16.90 21.29
C LEU A 182 -9.60 16.25 20.02
N ILE A 183 -8.44 16.75 19.54
CA ILE A 183 -7.66 16.17 18.45
C ILE A 183 -7.26 14.73 18.78
N GLN A 184 -6.71 14.45 19.97
CA GLN A 184 -6.36 13.09 20.37
C GLN A 184 -7.57 12.14 20.39
N ARG A 185 -8.72 12.59 20.90
CA ARG A 185 -9.95 11.79 20.89
C ARG A 185 -10.46 11.52 19.47
N HIS A 186 -10.37 12.52 18.59
CA HIS A 186 -10.70 12.39 17.18
C HIS A 186 -9.78 11.38 16.49
N GLN A 187 -8.46 11.46 16.72
CA GLN A 187 -7.47 10.50 16.19
C GLN A 187 -7.81 9.06 16.60
N ASN A 188 -8.03 8.82 17.89
CA ASN A 188 -8.37 7.48 18.38
C ASN A 188 -9.68 6.95 17.76
N ALA A 189 -10.68 7.82 17.58
CA ALA A 189 -11.94 7.46 16.93
C ALA A 189 -11.76 7.11 15.45
N GLN A 190 -10.94 7.89 14.72
CA GLN A 190 -10.59 7.64 13.32
C GLN A 190 -9.84 6.32 13.15
N THR A 191 -8.79 6.07 13.95
CA THR A 191 -8.03 4.81 13.90
C THR A 191 -8.91 3.61 14.18
N LYS A 192 -9.82 3.70 15.17
CA LYS A 192 -10.76 2.62 15.48
C LYS A 192 -11.74 2.36 14.32
N PHE A 193 -12.29 3.43 13.72
CA PHE A 193 -13.16 3.30 12.55
C PHE A 193 -12.45 2.62 11.38
N PHE A 194 -11.19 2.97 11.14
CA PHE A 194 -10.39 2.37 10.08
C PHE A 194 -10.12 0.87 10.34
N LYS A 195 -9.68 0.50 11.55
CA LYS A 195 -9.43 -0.91 11.91
C LYS A 195 -10.66 -1.79 11.72
N GLU A 196 -11.83 -1.33 12.17
CA GLU A 196 -13.08 -2.05 11.96
C GLU A 196 -13.47 -2.11 10.47
N SER A 197 -13.21 -1.04 9.71
CA SER A 197 -13.45 -1.03 8.26
C SER A 197 -12.57 -2.05 7.53
N MET A 198 -11.29 -2.16 7.89
CA MET A 198 -10.35 -3.13 7.33
C MET A 198 -10.78 -4.57 7.63
N ARG A 199 -11.15 -4.86 8.88
CA ARG A 199 -11.69 -6.15 9.30
C ARG A 199 -12.94 -6.52 8.51
N SER A 200 -13.85 -5.58 8.32
CA SER A 200 -15.10 -5.77 7.58
C SER A 200 -14.87 -6.02 6.08
N PHE A 201 -13.82 -5.43 5.50
CA PHE A 201 -13.42 -5.66 4.11
C PHE A 201 -12.97 -7.11 3.87
N GLY A 202 -12.23 -7.71 4.82
CA GLY A 202 -11.88 -9.13 4.77
C GLY A 202 -13.11 -10.05 4.83
N VAL A 203 -14.11 -9.71 5.66
CA VAL A 203 -15.38 -10.45 5.72
C VAL A 203 -16.13 -10.36 4.39
N LEU A 204 -16.09 -9.20 3.73
CA LEU A 204 -16.68 -9.01 2.40
C LEU A 204 -15.98 -9.87 1.34
N GLY A 205 -14.64 -9.86 1.31
CA GLY A 205 -13.85 -10.68 0.37
C GLY A 205 -14.15 -12.17 0.51
N ASN A 206 -14.21 -12.68 1.75
CA ASN A 206 -14.62 -14.07 2.00
C ASN A 206 -16.07 -14.32 1.51
N SER A 207 -17.01 -13.42 1.84
CA SER A 207 -18.40 -13.55 1.40
C SER A 207 -18.55 -13.56 -0.13
N LEU A 208 -17.74 -12.78 -0.84
CA LEU A 208 -17.70 -12.75 -2.31
C LEU A 208 -17.09 -14.02 -2.89
N SER A 209 -16.11 -14.63 -2.22
CA SER A 209 -15.54 -15.91 -2.68
C SER A 209 -16.59 -17.03 -2.76
N LEU A 210 -17.64 -16.94 -1.94
CA LEU A 210 -18.76 -17.88 -1.86
C LEU A 210 -19.93 -17.54 -2.80
N TRP A 211 -19.73 -16.66 -3.80
CA TRP A 211 -20.84 -16.20 -4.64
C TRP A 211 -21.51 -17.33 -5.42
N LYS A 212 -20.76 -18.34 -5.88
CA LYS A 212 -21.30 -19.48 -6.64
C LYS A 212 -22.19 -20.34 -5.76
N GLU A 213 -21.71 -20.70 -4.58
CA GLU A 213 -22.45 -21.45 -3.57
C GLU A 213 -23.68 -20.68 -3.13
N ALA A 214 -23.55 -19.36 -2.94
CA ALA A 214 -24.66 -18.50 -2.57
C ALA A 214 -25.75 -18.46 -3.63
N THR A 215 -25.37 -18.43 -4.92
CA THR A 215 -26.29 -18.50 -6.04
C THR A 215 -26.96 -19.87 -6.13
N VAL A 216 -26.19 -20.96 -6.05
CA VAL A 216 -26.71 -22.34 -6.16
C VAL A 216 -27.64 -22.67 -4.99
N PHE A 217 -27.25 -22.33 -3.77
CA PHE A 217 -28.03 -22.63 -2.57
C PHE A 217 -29.10 -21.58 -2.26
N SER A 218 -29.18 -20.50 -3.04
CA SER A 218 -30.10 -19.38 -2.80
C SER A 218 -29.97 -18.77 -1.39
N THR A 219 -28.74 -18.63 -0.89
CA THR A 219 -28.43 -18.17 0.48
C THR A 219 -28.03 -16.70 0.55
N GLN A 220 -28.38 -15.88 -0.45
CA GLN A 220 -28.00 -14.46 -0.51
C GLN A 220 -28.46 -13.68 0.73
N ALA A 221 -29.68 -13.94 1.21
CA ALA A 221 -30.23 -13.28 2.41
C ALA A 221 -29.44 -13.62 3.69
N PHE A 222 -28.91 -14.84 3.79
CA PHE A 222 -28.05 -15.26 4.91
C PHE A 222 -26.72 -14.50 4.89
N LEU A 223 -26.07 -14.42 3.72
CA LEU A 223 -24.82 -13.67 3.56
C LEU A 223 -25.02 -12.18 3.84
N GLU A 224 -26.11 -11.59 3.32
CA GLU A 224 -26.45 -10.19 3.60
C GLU A 224 -26.63 -9.94 5.10
N SER A 225 -27.39 -10.80 5.79
CA SER A 225 -27.63 -10.66 7.24
C SER A 225 -26.33 -10.78 8.05
N ARG A 226 -25.46 -11.74 7.70
CA ARG A 226 -24.15 -11.91 8.32
C ARG A 226 -23.27 -10.67 8.11
N TYR A 227 -23.19 -10.18 6.88
CA TYR A 227 -22.38 -8.99 6.56
C TYR A 227 -22.95 -7.72 7.21
N ARG A 228 -24.27 -7.56 7.24
CA ARG A 228 -24.95 -6.45 7.92
C ARG A 228 -24.65 -6.42 9.42
N LYS A 229 -24.66 -7.59 10.09
CA LYS A 229 -24.31 -7.71 11.50
C LYS A 229 -22.87 -7.28 11.75
N ASP A 230 -21.94 -7.71 10.91
CA ASP A 230 -20.55 -7.28 10.95
C ASP A 230 -20.42 -5.75 10.75
N ARG A 231 -21.06 -5.23 9.70
CA ARG A 231 -21.01 -3.83 9.30
C ARG A 231 -21.55 -2.86 10.36
N SER A 232 -22.45 -3.31 11.22
CA SER A 232 -22.98 -2.50 12.35
C SER A 232 -21.89 -2.02 13.34
N THR A 233 -20.78 -2.75 13.44
CA THR A 233 -19.63 -2.34 14.27
C THR A 233 -18.90 -1.16 13.66
N VAL A 234 -18.69 -1.20 12.34
CA VAL A 234 -18.10 -0.11 11.56
C VAL A 234 -18.99 1.12 11.56
N GLU A 235 -20.30 0.94 11.41
CA GLU A 235 -21.27 2.03 11.46
C GLU A 235 -21.19 2.81 12.78
N ARG A 236 -21.21 2.10 13.92
CA ARG A 236 -21.07 2.72 15.25
C ARG A 236 -19.75 3.44 15.42
N ALA A 237 -18.63 2.85 14.97
CA ALA A 237 -17.32 3.50 15.01
C ALA A 237 -17.27 4.76 14.13
N GLY A 238 -17.90 4.72 12.94
CA GLY A 238 -17.99 5.85 12.01
C GLY A 238 -18.81 7.00 12.58
N VAL A 239 -20.00 6.72 13.12
CA VAL A 239 -20.84 7.75 13.77
C VAL A 239 -20.11 8.38 14.97
N TYR A 240 -19.39 7.57 15.76
CA TYR A 240 -18.58 8.07 16.85
C TYR A 240 -17.46 9.02 16.36
N SER A 241 -16.75 8.63 15.29
CA SER A 241 -15.73 9.47 14.62
C SER A 241 -16.29 10.81 14.12
N TYR A 242 -17.46 10.80 13.45
CA TYR A 242 -18.14 12.02 13.03
C TYR A 242 -18.54 12.91 14.20
N THR A 243 -19.03 12.31 15.29
CA THR A 243 -19.44 13.05 16.48
C THR A 243 -18.24 13.73 17.14
N MET A 244 -17.09 13.05 17.26
CA MET A 244 -15.87 13.66 17.80
C MET A 244 -15.38 14.81 16.91
N THR A 245 -15.44 14.63 15.59
CA THR A 245 -15.10 15.65 14.60
C THR A 245 -15.94 16.91 14.74
N ARG A 246 -17.27 16.77 14.82
CA ARG A 246 -18.17 17.93 14.96
C ARG A 246 -18.00 18.65 16.29
N ARG A 247 -17.75 17.92 17.39
CA ARG A 247 -17.46 18.53 18.70
C ARG A 247 -16.19 19.39 18.67
N LEU A 248 -15.16 18.96 17.95
CA LEU A 248 -13.94 19.76 17.75
C LEU A 248 -14.25 21.08 17.05
N TYR A 249 -14.98 21.05 15.93
CA TYR A 249 -15.36 22.27 15.21
C TYR A 249 -16.20 23.24 16.04
N VAL A 250 -17.16 22.72 16.82
CA VAL A 250 -18.00 23.56 17.69
C VAL A 250 -17.14 24.24 18.77
N ALA A 251 -16.22 23.51 19.42
CA ALA A 251 -15.32 24.08 20.41
C ALA A 251 -14.41 25.17 19.81
N GLN A 252 -13.86 24.93 18.62
CA GLN A 252 -13.03 25.89 17.89
C GLN A 252 -13.81 27.14 17.48
N GLY A 253 -15.07 26.97 17.05
CA GLY A 253 -15.98 28.07 16.74
C GLY A 253 -16.29 28.95 17.95
N ILE A 254 -16.49 28.36 19.13
CA ILE A 254 -16.71 29.10 20.38
C ILE A 254 -15.48 29.95 20.74
N VAL A 255 -14.26 29.39 20.65
CA VAL A 255 -13.03 30.13 20.93
C VAL A 255 -12.86 31.32 19.97
N LEU A 256 -13.13 31.12 18.68
CA LEU A 256 -13.07 32.19 17.68
C LEU A 256 -14.10 33.29 17.97
N ALA A 257 -15.35 32.93 18.31
CA ALA A 257 -16.39 33.89 18.65
C ALA A 257 -16.03 34.74 19.89
N ILE A 258 -15.50 34.11 20.94
CA ILE A 258 -15.01 34.82 22.14
C ILE A 258 -13.86 35.76 21.78
N THR A 259 -12.92 35.30 20.95
CA THR A 259 -11.77 36.11 20.52
C THR A 259 -12.21 37.37 19.78
N ILE A 260 -13.14 37.22 18.81
CA ILE A 260 -13.71 38.35 18.07
C ILE A 260 -14.41 39.33 19.02
N CYS A 261 -15.20 38.81 19.97
CA CYS A 261 -15.88 39.65 20.96
C CYS A 261 -14.90 40.45 21.82
N VAL A 262 -13.85 39.81 22.36
CA VAL A 262 -12.82 40.47 23.17
C VAL A 262 -12.06 41.52 22.36
N LEU A 263 -11.72 41.24 21.10
CA LEU A 263 -11.06 42.20 20.22
C LEU A 263 -11.94 43.42 19.96
N ILE A 264 -13.22 43.24 19.65
CA ILE A 264 -14.16 44.35 19.43
C ILE A 264 -14.27 45.20 20.69
N ILE A 265 -14.46 44.59 21.86
CA ILE A 265 -14.56 45.31 23.14
C ILE A 265 -13.27 46.09 23.43
N ALA A 266 -12.10 45.47 23.23
CA ALA A 266 -10.81 46.12 23.46
C ALA A 266 -10.61 47.36 22.57
N ILE A 267 -11.05 47.31 21.31
CA ILE A 267 -10.99 48.45 20.39
C ILE A 267 -11.97 49.55 20.80
N ILE A 268 -13.20 49.19 21.18
CA ILE A 268 -14.22 50.16 21.63
C ILE A 268 -13.76 50.88 22.90
N LEU A 269 -13.25 50.15 23.89
CA LEU A 269 -12.78 50.75 25.15
C LEU A 269 -11.57 51.68 24.97
N ARG A 270 -10.75 51.45 23.94
CA ARG A 270 -9.62 52.33 23.62
C ARG A 270 -10.04 53.59 22.88
N THR A 271 -11.12 53.51 22.10
CA THR A 271 -11.48 54.59 21.18
C THR A 271 -12.44 55.56 21.88
N SER A 272 -11.97 56.77 22.15
CA SER A 272 -12.71 57.78 22.91
C SER A 272 -13.81 58.50 22.13
N ASN A 273 -13.73 58.55 20.79
CA ASN A 273 -14.75 59.10 19.89
C ASN A 273 -15.04 58.10 18.77
N GLY A 274 -16.25 58.11 18.20
CA GLY A 274 -16.66 57.25 17.08
C GLY A 274 -15.98 57.55 15.75
N ASP A 275 -14.66 57.78 15.75
CA ASP A 275 -13.86 58.16 14.60
C ASP A 275 -13.82 57.04 13.56
N ALA A 276 -13.76 57.42 12.30
CA ALA A 276 -13.57 56.54 11.14
C ALA A 276 -12.46 55.48 11.34
N GLN A 277 -11.43 55.84 12.10
CA GLN A 277 -10.31 54.97 12.44
C GLN A 277 -10.70 53.78 13.32
N ALA A 278 -11.68 53.97 14.21
CA ALA A 278 -12.22 52.91 15.07
C ALA A 278 -12.91 51.84 14.22
N ILE A 279 -13.80 52.27 13.31
CA ILE A 279 -14.53 51.39 12.40
C ILE A 279 -13.55 50.63 11.50
N GLY A 280 -12.56 51.31 10.94
CA GLY A 280 -11.51 50.68 10.14
C GLY A 280 -10.72 49.62 10.92
N SER A 281 -10.31 49.95 12.16
CA SER A 281 -9.57 49.02 13.02
C SER A 281 -10.37 47.79 13.44
N ILE A 282 -11.69 47.95 13.67
CA ILE A 282 -12.58 46.81 13.94
C ILE A 282 -12.61 45.88 12.74
N ILE A 283 -12.81 46.41 11.52
CA ILE A 283 -12.86 45.61 10.28
C ILE A 283 -11.53 44.89 10.05
N SER A 284 -10.40 45.58 10.18
CA SER A 284 -9.09 44.97 9.98
C SER A 284 -8.78 43.91 11.03
N SER A 285 -8.87 44.23 12.32
CA SER A 285 -8.43 43.32 13.38
C SER A 285 -9.33 42.09 13.50
N THR A 286 -10.65 42.23 13.32
CA THR A 286 -11.56 41.06 13.29
C THR A 286 -11.35 40.22 12.03
N GLY A 287 -11.17 40.85 10.87
CA GLY A 287 -10.91 40.13 9.63
C GLY A 287 -9.58 39.38 9.62
N ILE A 288 -8.51 39.99 10.17
CA ILE A 288 -7.21 39.33 10.35
C ILE A 288 -7.33 38.15 11.32
N ALA A 289 -8.07 38.32 12.44
CA ALA A 289 -8.29 37.23 13.39
C ALA A 289 -9.02 36.04 12.73
N ILE A 290 -10.05 36.28 11.92
CA ILE A 290 -10.73 35.24 11.14
C ILE A 290 -9.74 34.58 10.16
N ALA A 291 -9.02 35.37 9.36
CA ALA A 291 -8.08 34.87 8.36
C ALA A 291 -6.92 34.06 8.97
N ALA A 292 -6.49 34.39 10.20
CA ALA A 292 -5.42 33.69 10.90
C ALA A 292 -5.92 32.40 11.60
N ILE A 293 -7.12 32.42 12.18
CA ILE A 293 -7.64 31.31 12.99
C ILE A 293 -8.38 30.26 12.13
N THR A 294 -9.09 30.65 11.08
CA THR A 294 -9.85 29.68 10.24
C THR A 294 -8.96 28.59 9.65
N PRO A 295 -7.77 28.86 9.08
CA PRO A 295 -6.86 27.81 8.64
C PRO A 295 -6.44 26.85 9.76
N LEU A 296 -6.36 27.32 11.00
CA LEU A 296 -6.02 26.51 12.17
C LEU A 296 -7.06 25.42 12.47
N GLN A 297 -8.30 25.56 11.97
CA GLN A 297 -9.32 24.50 12.03
C GLN A 297 -8.88 23.30 11.19
N SER A 298 -8.36 23.56 9.98
CA SER A 298 -7.83 22.52 9.09
C SER A 298 -6.56 21.86 9.63
N VAL A 299 -5.75 22.58 10.43
CA VAL A 299 -4.54 21.99 11.07
C VAL A 299 -4.89 20.87 12.02
N GLY A 300 -5.97 20.99 12.79
CA GLY A 300 -6.43 19.91 13.66
C GLY A 300 -6.69 18.62 12.86
N PHE A 301 -7.27 18.75 11.67
CA PHE A 301 -7.47 17.65 10.72
C PHE A 301 -6.17 17.18 10.10
N GLY A 302 -5.33 18.08 9.59
CA GLY A 302 -4.04 17.72 8.99
C GLY A 302 -3.11 17.01 9.96
N VAL A 303 -3.02 17.45 11.22
CA VAL A 303 -2.22 16.79 12.27
C VAL A 303 -2.82 15.43 12.64
N SER A 304 -4.15 15.32 12.68
CA SER A 304 -4.83 14.04 12.93
C SER A 304 -4.63 13.06 11.79
N ALA A 305 -4.84 13.50 10.56
CA ALA A 305 -4.60 12.75 9.35
C ALA A 305 -3.14 12.30 9.29
N LEU A 306 -2.17 13.17 9.56
CA LEU A 306 -0.76 12.79 9.66
C LEU A 306 -0.49 11.70 10.69
N ALA A 307 -1.02 11.84 11.91
CA ALA A 307 -0.83 10.83 12.95
C ALA A 307 -1.41 9.47 12.55
N VAL A 308 -2.59 9.49 11.93
CA VAL A 308 -3.27 8.31 11.39
C VAL A 308 -2.48 7.72 10.22
N SER A 309 -2.04 8.52 9.25
CA SER A 309 -1.23 8.09 8.11
C SER A 309 0.10 7.49 8.55
N VAL A 310 0.76 8.05 9.56
CA VAL A 310 1.98 7.46 10.13
C VAL A 310 1.67 6.08 10.72
N SER A 311 0.58 5.94 11.47
CA SER A 311 0.14 4.64 12.00
C SER A 311 -0.22 3.64 10.90
N HIS A 312 -0.87 4.10 9.83
CA HIS A 312 -1.23 3.25 8.69
C HIS A 312 0.03 2.81 7.94
N ALA A 313 0.97 3.71 7.70
CA ALA A 313 2.23 3.39 7.05
C ALA A 313 3.07 2.40 7.87
N SER A 314 3.09 2.54 9.21
CA SER A 314 3.81 1.58 10.06
C SER A 314 3.14 0.20 10.04
N GLU A 315 1.82 0.13 10.22
CA GLU A 315 1.07 -1.13 10.23
C GLU A 315 1.13 -1.83 8.85
N ALA A 316 1.02 -1.06 7.76
CA ALA A 316 1.20 -1.58 6.41
C ALA A 316 2.64 -2.03 6.15
N SER A 317 3.64 -1.26 6.57
CA SER A 317 5.05 -1.64 6.41
C SER A 317 5.40 -2.90 7.19
N GLU A 318 4.81 -3.12 8.36
CA GLU A 318 4.96 -4.38 9.13
C GLU A 318 4.39 -5.58 8.37
N LYS A 319 3.31 -5.39 7.60
CA LYS A 319 2.74 -6.47 6.76
C LYS A 319 3.52 -6.68 5.46
N ILE A 320 4.02 -5.61 4.85
CA ILE A 320 4.77 -5.66 3.58
C ILE A 320 6.18 -6.21 3.82
N ARG A 321 6.81 -5.83 4.93
CA ARG A 321 8.14 -6.27 5.35
C ARG A 321 8.08 -6.80 6.78
N PRO A 322 7.49 -7.98 7.02
CA PRO A 322 7.41 -8.50 8.37
C PRO A 322 8.82 -8.80 8.88
N MET A 323 9.05 -8.51 10.16
CA MET A 323 10.31 -8.89 10.80
C MET A 323 10.40 -10.42 10.79
N GLU A 324 11.62 -10.92 10.62
CA GLU A 324 11.91 -12.35 10.61
C GLU A 324 11.37 -12.98 11.90
N ILE A 325 10.34 -13.81 11.77
CA ILE A 325 9.82 -14.57 12.90
C ILE A 325 10.86 -15.63 13.19
N VAL A 326 11.67 -15.43 14.24
CA VAL A 326 12.49 -16.51 14.81
C VAL A 326 11.49 -17.53 15.35
N SER A 327 11.20 -18.57 14.58
CA SER A 327 10.32 -19.64 15.00
C SER A 327 10.94 -20.30 16.23
N THR A 328 10.20 -20.29 17.34
CA THR A 328 10.51 -21.13 18.50
C THR A 328 10.51 -22.58 18.04
N THR A 329 11.64 -23.26 18.25
CA THR A 329 11.92 -24.67 17.92
C THR A 329 10.72 -25.57 18.22
N SER A 330 10.01 -25.97 17.17
CA SER A 330 8.94 -26.96 17.20
C SER A 330 9.47 -28.25 16.56
N GLN A 331 9.09 -29.42 17.08
CA GLN A 331 9.53 -30.72 16.54
C GLN A 331 9.27 -30.89 15.03
N ASN A 332 8.23 -30.24 14.50
CA ASN A 332 7.94 -30.27 13.06
C ASN A 332 8.96 -29.47 12.24
N VAL A 333 9.56 -28.42 12.80
CA VAL A 333 10.59 -27.62 12.11
C VAL A 333 11.85 -28.45 11.91
N ASP A 334 12.27 -29.21 12.92
CA ASP A 334 13.45 -30.08 12.84
C ASP A 334 13.27 -31.19 11.80
N LEU A 335 12.07 -31.81 11.76
CA LEU A 335 11.74 -32.83 10.77
C LEU A 335 11.79 -32.30 9.33
N TRP A 336 11.19 -31.14 9.07
CA TRP A 336 11.24 -30.54 7.72
C TRP A 336 12.65 -30.13 7.33
N ASN A 337 13.40 -29.53 8.23
CA ASN A 337 14.80 -29.15 7.98
C ASN A 337 15.67 -30.37 7.65
N GLU A 338 15.45 -31.51 8.31
CA GLU A 338 16.15 -32.76 7.97
C GLU A 338 15.81 -33.25 6.55
N GLN A 339 14.53 -33.23 6.17
CA GLN A 339 14.12 -33.65 4.81
C GLN A 339 14.65 -32.70 3.74
N ILE A 340 14.68 -31.40 4.01
CA ILE A 340 15.25 -30.39 3.10
C ILE A 340 16.77 -30.60 2.96
N LEU A 341 17.47 -30.89 4.05
CA LEU A 341 18.90 -31.20 4.02
C LEU A 341 19.18 -32.45 3.17
N ARG A 342 18.41 -33.52 3.37
CA ARG A 342 18.51 -34.74 2.55
C ARG A 342 18.29 -34.45 1.06
N LEU A 343 17.28 -33.66 0.73
CA LEU A 343 17.02 -33.26 -0.65
C LEU A 343 18.19 -32.46 -1.23
N SER A 344 18.78 -31.55 -0.44
CA SER A 344 19.93 -30.76 -0.88
C SER A 344 21.18 -31.62 -1.14
N ASP A 345 21.46 -32.61 -0.29
CA ASP A 345 22.57 -33.55 -0.47
C ASP A 345 22.37 -34.43 -1.71
N MET A 346 21.14 -34.89 -1.93
CA MET A 346 20.75 -35.65 -3.12
C MET A 346 20.91 -34.82 -4.40
N ALA A 347 20.45 -33.57 -4.38
CA ALA A 347 20.57 -32.65 -5.51
C ALA A 347 22.02 -32.31 -5.83
N ALA A 348 22.85 -32.04 -4.82
CA ALA A 348 24.27 -31.77 -4.98
C ALA A 348 25.03 -32.99 -5.55
N SER A 349 24.74 -34.18 -5.03
CA SER A 349 25.32 -35.43 -5.50
C SER A 349 24.95 -35.72 -6.95
N ALA A 350 23.66 -35.56 -7.30
CA ALA A 350 23.16 -35.77 -8.65
C ALA A 350 23.76 -34.76 -9.64
N HIS A 351 23.90 -33.50 -9.22
CA HIS A 351 24.52 -32.45 -10.02
C HIS A 351 26.00 -32.75 -10.31
N GLN A 352 26.77 -33.16 -9.28
CA GLN A 352 28.19 -33.52 -9.46
C GLN A 352 28.38 -34.76 -10.34
N ARG A 353 27.48 -35.75 -10.23
CA ARG A 353 27.52 -36.98 -11.03
C ARG A 353 26.95 -36.80 -12.44
N ASN A 354 26.42 -35.63 -12.77
CA ASN A 354 25.68 -35.37 -14.00
C ASN A 354 24.61 -36.45 -14.26
N GLU A 355 23.83 -36.77 -13.21
CA GLU A 355 22.76 -37.76 -13.27
C GLU A 355 21.75 -37.37 -14.35
N GLN A 356 21.52 -38.29 -15.30
CA GLN A 356 20.63 -38.07 -16.45
C GLN A 356 19.16 -38.43 -16.14
N ARG A 357 18.79 -38.48 -14.86
CA ARG A 357 17.49 -38.96 -14.37
C ARG A 357 16.94 -37.98 -13.33
N PRO A 358 15.60 -37.82 -13.22
CA PRO A 358 15.01 -36.96 -12.21
C PRO A 358 15.21 -37.47 -10.79
N ILE A 359 15.29 -36.56 -9.84
CA ILE A 359 15.15 -36.83 -8.40
C ILE A 359 13.66 -36.77 -8.06
N TRP A 360 13.13 -37.84 -7.49
CA TRP A 360 11.71 -37.97 -7.20
C TRP A 360 11.40 -37.68 -5.74
N VAL A 361 10.42 -36.81 -5.48
CA VAL A 361 9.86 -36.59 -4.14
C VAL A 361 8.46 -37.20 -4.08
N LEU A 362 8.34 -38.34 -3.41
CA LEU A 362 7.13 -39.15 -3.38
C LEU A 362 6.46 -39.10 -2.01
N GLY A 363 5.13 -39.10 -1.98
CA GLY A 363 4.37 -39.14 -0.74
C GLY A 363 2.88 -38.88 -0.96
N PRO A 364 2.00 -39.28 -0.02
CA PRO A 364 0.56 -39.05 -0.12
C PRO A 364 0.21 -37.55 -0.16
N SER A 365 -1.02 -37.21 -0.54
CA SER A 365 -1.49 -35.82 -0.46
C SER A 365 -1.45 -35.33 0.99
N GLY A 366 -0.91 -34.14 1.23
CA GLY A 366 -0.69 -33.59 2.58
C GLY A 366 0.60 -34.05 3.27
N SER A 367 1.46 -34.86 2.64
CA SER A 367 2.75 -35.28 3.21
C SER A 367 3.84 -34.19 3.19
N GLY A 368 3.51 -32.94 2.86
CA GLY A 368 4.44 -31.80 2.83
C GLY A 368 5.44 -31.78 1.66
N LYS A 369 5.15 -32.42 0.52
CA LYS A 369 6.00 -32.36 -0.69
C LYS A 369 6.31 -30.92 -1.13
N THR A 370 5.26 -30.10 -1.29
CA THR A 370 5.37 -28.67 -1.63
C THR A 370 6.21 -27.93 -0.58
N THR A 371 5.99 -28.21 0.72
CA THR A 371 6.74 -27.58 1.82
C THR A 371 8.25 -27.88 1.74
N VAL A 372 8.64 -29.12 1.43
CA VAL A 372 10.06 -29.49 1.27
C VAL A 372 10.66 -28.83 0.03
N LEU A 373 9.94 -28.80 -1.10
CA LEU A 373 10.41 -28.15 -2.33
C LEU A 373 10.58 -26.64 -2.17
N GLU A 374 9.59 -25.98 -1.57
CA GLU A 374 9.65 -24.55 -1.26
C GLU A 374 10.76 -24.25 -0.25
N GLY A 375 10.99 -25.12 0.74
CA GLY A 375 12.07 -24.96 1.71
C GLY A 375 13.46 -25.10 1.06
N PHE A 376 13.62 -26.04 0.14
CA PHE A 376 14.82 -26.18 -0.69
C PHE A 376 15.11 -24.91 -1.52
N LEU A 377 14.07 -24.27 -2.04
CA LEU A 377 14.17 -23.02 -2.80
C LEU A 377 14.24 -21.76 -1.93
N ASN A 378 14.20 -21.91 -0.60
CA ASN A 378 14.09 -20.81 0.36
C ASN A 378 12.87 -19.91 0.07
N LEU A 379 11.69 -20.52 -0.09
CA LEU A 379 10.40 -19.85 -0.36
C LEU A 379 9.41 -19.92 0.81
N ASN A 380 9.77 -20.60 1.91
CA ASN A 380 8.94 -20.70 3.11
C ASN A 380 9.77 -20.57 4.40
N GLU A 381 9.15 -20.83 5.56
CA GLU A 381 9.81 -20.71 6.87
C GLU A 381 10.84 -21.80 7.17
N TYR A 382 10.78 -22.93 6.47
CA TYR A 382 11.68 -24.06 6.64
C TYR A 382 12.86 -23.87 5.69
N SER A 383 13.84 -23.09 6.13
CA SER A 383 15.06 -22.84 5.37
C SER A 383 16.24 -23.52 6.06
N LEU A 384 17.18 -24.00 5.25
CA LEU A 384 18.47 -24.46 5.77
C LEU A 384 19.13 -23.30 6.54
N PRO A 385 19.76 -23.54 7.70
CA PRO A 385 20.55 -22.51 8.37
C PRO A 385 21.59 -21.98 7.37
N LEU A 386 21.44 -20.70 7.04
CA LEU A 386 22.15 -19.94 6.00
C LEU A 386 23.65 -20.30 5.89
N GLN A 387 23.98 -21.33 5.11
CA GLN A 387 25.29 -21.47 4.48
C GLN A 387 25.23 -20.66 3.18
N GLN A 388 26.30 -19.92 2.85
CA GLN A 388 26.36 -18.99 1.70
C GLN A 388 25.88 -19.60 0.37
N ASP A 389 25.98 -20.92 0.21
CA ASP A 389 25.62 -21.67 -1.00
C ASP A 389 24.10 -21.73 -1.26
N SER A 390 23.22 -21.60 -0.24
CA SER A 390 21.77 -21.73 -0.43
C SER A 390 21.12 -20.54 -1.16
N ARG A 391 21.72 -19.34 -1.08
CA ARG A 391 21.30 -18.18 -1.90
C ARG A 391 21.68 -18.36 -3.36
N GLU A 392 22.86 -18.93 -3.64
CA GLU A 392 23.31 -19.20 -5.02
C GLU A 392 22.45 -20.28 -5.69
N ILE A 393 21.97 -21.28 -4.94
CA ILE A 393 21.08 -22.33 -5.45
C ILE A 393 19.72 -21.75 -5.86
N GLY A 394 19.11 -20.87 -5.06
CA GLY A 394 17.83 -20.22 -5.38
C GLY A 394 17.91 -19.31 -6.61
N GLU A 395 18.98 -18.51 -6.74
CA GLU A 395 19.21 -17.61 -7.87
C GLU A 395 19.45 -18.36 -9.21
N ASN A 396 19.94 -19.59 -9.14
CA ASN A 396 20.19 -20.45 -10.30
C ASN A 396 19.17 -21.60 -10.43
N SER A 397 18.01 -21.50 -9.76
CA SER A 397 16.94 -22.50 -9.86
C SER A 397 15.73 -21.97 -10.64
N THR A 398 14.94 -22.91 -11.18
CA THR A 398 13.61 -22.61 -11.73
C THR A 398 12.56 -23.45 -11.02
N TYR A 399 11.36 -22.89 -10.91
CA TYR A 399 10.28 -23.50 -10.15
C TYR A 399 8.97 -23.47 -10.96
N ALA A 400 8.29 -24.61 -11.00
CA ALA A 400 6.92 -24.73 -11.46
C ALA A 400 6.04 -25.17 -10.27
N PRO A 401 5.16 -24.29 -9.74
CA PRO A 401 4.29 -24.63 -8.62
C PRO A 401 3.13 -25.55 -9.03
N GLN A 402 2.58 -26.27 -8.05
CA GLN A 402 1.39 -27.12 -8.22
C GLN A 402 0.19 -26.32 -8.77
N SER A 403 0.01 -25.08 -8.30
CA SER A 403 -1.03 -24.15 -8.77
C SER A 403 -0.41 -22.96 -9.52
N ALA A 404 -0.38 -23.06 -10.84
CA ALA A 404 0.21 -22.05 -11.72
C ALA A 404 -0.61 -20.74 -11.74
N SER A 405 0.04 -19.63 -11.37
CA SER A 405 -0.48 -18.27 -11.57
C SER A 405 0.21 -17.60 -12.76
N LEU A 406 -0.59 -16.93 -13.59
CA LEU A 406 -0.14 -16.25 -14.82
C LEU A 406 -0.36 -14.74 -14.71
N LEU A 407 0.47 -13.98 -15.42
CA LEU A 407 0.29 -12.55 -15.67
C LEU A 407 -0.93 -12.35 -16.58
N ASN A 408 -1.66 -11.25 -16.38
CA ASN A 408 -2.68 -10.75 -17.31
C ASN A 408 -2.00 -10.24 -18.59
N ALA A 409 -1.58 -11.18 -19.43
CA ALA A 409 -0.76 -10.99 -20.61
C ALA A 409 -0.91 -12.21 -21.53
N ASN A 410 -0.25 -12.21 -22.69
CA ASN A 410 -0.23 -13.38 -23.56
C ASN A 410 0.67 -14.51 -23.00
N ALA A 411 0.61 -15.69 -23.63
CA ALA A 411 1.39 -16.85 -23.21
C ALA A 411 2.90 -16.65 -23.35
N ILE A 412 3.35 -15.97 -24.41
CA ILE A 412 4.77 -15.70 -24.68
C ILE A 412 5.35 -14.83 -23.56
N ASP A 413 4.68 -13.74 -23.20
CA ASP A 413 5.09 -12.85 -22.12
C ASP A 413 5.12 -13.58 -20.77
N ASN A 414 4.16 -14.49 -20.57
CA ASN A 414 4.13 -15.36 -19.40
C ASN A 414 5.29 -16.35 -19.36
N VAL A 415 5.75 -16.86 -20.50
CA VAL A 415 6.91 -17.77 -20.59
C VAL A 415 8.21 -16.98 -20.41
N VAL A 416 8.38 -15.86 -21.12
CA VAL A 416 9.54 -14.97 -21.03
C VAL A 416 9.70 -14.39 -19.63
N PHE A 417 8.60 -13.97 -19.00
CA PHE A 417 8.52 -13.52 -17.61
C PHE A 417 9.60 -12.48 -17.22
N GLY A 418 9.81 -11.49 -18.10
CA GLY A 418 10.80 -10.41 -17.91
C GLY A 418 12.27 -10.81 -18.09
N ARG A 419 12.57 -12.07 -18.43
CA ARG A 419 13.95 -12.54 -18.72
C ARG A 419 14.36 -12.12 -20.13
N SER A 420 15.67 -11.88 -20.34
CA SER A 420 16.22 -11.53 -21.66
C SER A 420 16.35 -12.76 -22.58
N ILE A 421 15.22 -13.20 -23.15
CA ILE A 421 15.14 -14.42 -23.98
C ILE A 421 14.49 -14.08 -25.32
N ALA A 422 14.98 -14.70 -26.39
CA ALA A 422 14.39 -14.55 -27.71
C ALA A 422 12.99 -15.17 -27.75
N VAL A 423 12.02 -14.45 -28.32
CA VAL A 423 10.63 -14.91 -28.49
C VAL A 423 10.54 -16.27 -29.20
N CYS A 424 11.43 -16.53 -30.16
CA CYS A 424 11.49 -17.82 -30.85
C CYS A 424 11.73 -19.01 -29.90
N LYS A 425 12.49 -18.81 -28.81
CA LYS A 425 12.71 -19.86 -27.81
C LYS A 425 11.47 -20.08 -26.95
N ALA A 426 10.74 -19.02 -26.62
CA ALA A 426 9.47 -19.15 -25.92
C ALA A 426 8.43 -19.90 -26.78
N ASP A 427 8.38 -19.63 -28.09
CA ASP A 427 7.53 -20.36 -29.04
C ASP A 427 7.88 -21.84 -29.15
N GLU A 428 9.18 -22.15 -29.22
CA GLU A 428 9.68 -23.53 -29.24
C GLU A 428 9.21 -24.27 -27.98
N LEU A 429 9.35 -23.66 -26.80
CA LEU A 429 8.93 -24.25 -25.54
C LEU A 429 7.41 -24.41 -25.42
N LEU A 430 6.63 -23.42 -25.86
CA LEU A 430 5.17 -23.52 -25.93
C LEU A 430 4.73 -24.67 -26.84
N THR A 431 5.39 -24.82 -27.98
CA THR A 431 5.11 -25.92 -28.93
C THR A 431 5.52 -27.26 -28.33
N ALA A 432 6.66 -27.33 -27.64
CA ALA A 432 7.15 -28.53 -26.98
C ALA A 432 6.15 -29.03 -25.92
N VAL A 433 5.59 -28.13 -25.11
CA VAL A 433 4.56 -28.49 -24.13
C VAL A 433 3.16 -28.71 -24.75
N GLY A 434 3.03 -28.76 -26.07
CA GLY A 434 1.77 -29.03 -26.76
C GLY A 434 0.80 -27.84 -26.83
N LEU A 435 1.29 -26.61 -26.65
CA LEU A 435 0.52 -25.36 -26.68
C LEU A 435 0.78 -24.54 -27.95
N HIS A 436 0.78 -25.20 -29.12
CA HIS A 436 0.99 -24.52 -30.41
C HIS A 436 -0.02 -23.38 -30.64
N GLU A 437 -1.27 -23.52 -30.21
CA GLU A 437 -2.27 -22.45 -30.40
C GLU A 437 -1.89 -21.11 -29.74
N PHE A 438 -1.02 -21.14 -28.72
CA PHE A 438 -0.53 -19.96 -28.01
C PHE A 438 0.81 -19.43 -28.53
N SER A 439 1.45 -20.13 -29.49
CA SER A 439 2.68 -19.66 -30.13
C SER A 439 2.41 -18.47 -31.05
N SER A 440 3.47 -17.79 -31.52
CA SER A 440 3.36 -16.62 -32.42
C SER A 440 2.60 -16.89 -33.74
N THR A 441 2.51 -18.16 -34.14
CA THR A 441 1.79 -18.62 -35.34
C THR A 441 0.41 -19.18 -35.02
N GLY A 442 0.09 -19.39 -33.75
CA GLY A 442 -1.17 -19.92 -33.27
C GLY A 442 -2.33 -18.92 -33.31
N CYS A 443 -3.56 -19.44 -33.23
CA CYS A 443 -4.78 -18.63 -33.24
C CYS A 443 -5.00 -17.83 -31.95
N LYS A 444 -4.40 -18.24 -30.82
CA LYS A 444 -4.52 -17.60 -29.50
C LYS A 444 -3.28 -16.78 -29.09
N LYS A 445 -2.40 -16.42 -30.02
CA LYS A 445 -1.13 -15.72 -29.72
C LYS A 445 -1.27 -14.42 -28.90
N ASN A 446 -2.36 -13.68 -29.09
CA ASN A 446 -2.63 -12.41 -28.41
C ASN A 446 -3.69 -12.52 -27.31
N SER A 447 -4.18 -13.73 -27.00
CA SER A 447 -5.18 -13.90 -25.95
C SER A 447 -4.55 -13.68 -24.59
N ASP A 448 -5.23 -12.96 -23.71
CA ASP A 448 -4.87 -12.90 -22.30
C ASP A 448 -5.11 -14.27 -21.65
N VAL A 449 -4.04 -14.90 -21.17
CA VAL A 449 -4.11 -16.26 -20.62
C VAL A 449 -4.58 -16.28 -19.16
N ALA A 450 -4.61 -15.13 -18.48
CA ALA A 450 -5.06 -15.01 -17.09
C ALA A 450 -6.39 -14.26 -16.94
N GLY A 451 -6.93 -13.70 -18.02
CA GLY A 451 -8.20 -12.97 -18.03
C GLY A 451 -9.41 -13.75 -17.50
N GLU A 452 -10.33 -13.03 -16.85
CA GLU A 452 -11.56 -13.59 -16.24
C GLU A 452 -12.56 -14.11 -17.27
N ASP A 453 -12.53 -13.58 -18.50
CA ASP A 453 -13.38 -13.98 -19.63
C ASP A 453 -12.61 -14.85 -20.64
N GLY A 454 -12.57 -16.16 -20.42
CA GLY A 454 -12.04 -17.11 -21.41
C GLY A 454 -10.51 -17.30 -21.41
N GLY A 455 -9.85 -17.07 -20.28
CA GLY A 455 -8.43 -17.38 -20.08
C GLY A 455 -8.09 -18.87 -20.20
N ALA A 456 -6.80 -19.19 -20.07
CA ALA A 456 -6.28 -20.54 -20.26
C ALA A 456 -6.93 -21.56 -19.29
N SER A 457 -7.18 -22.78 -19.77
CA SER A 457 -7.65 -23.90 -18.93
C SER A 457 -6.63 -24.24 -17.83
N GLY A 458 -7.05 -24.94 -16.76
CA GLY A 458 -6.12 -25.33 -15.68
C GLY A 458 -4.88 -26.07 -16.17
N GLY A 459 -5.06 -27.01 -17.10
CA GLY A 459 -3.95 -27.74 -17.73
C GLY A 459 -3.10 -26.87 -18.68
N GLU A 460 -3.71 -25.92 -19.39
CA GLU A 460 -2.93 -24.93 -20.17
C GLU A 460 -2.10 -24.02 -19.25
N LYS A 461 -2.66 -23.53 -18.14
CA LYS A 461 -1.93 -22.72 -17.16
C LYS A 461 -0.73 -23.46 -16.59
N GLN A 462 -0.91 -24.73 -16.24
CA GLN A 462 0.17 -25.59 -15.74
C GLN A 462 1.27 -25.78 -16.79
N ARG A 463 0.91 -26.00 -18.06
CA ARG A 463 1.89 -26.15 -19.15
C ARG A 463 2.61 -24.85 -19.51
N ILE A 464 1.94 -23.70 -19.43
CA ILE A 464 2.58 -22.38 -19.57
C ILE A 464 3.60 -22.17 -18.44
N ALA A 465 3.25 -22.49 -17.19
CA ALA A 465 4.18 -22.43 -16.07
C ALA A 465 5.34 -23.42 -16.20
N LEU A 466 5.09 -24.62 -16.73
CA LEU A 466 6.15 -25.57 -17.06
C LEU A 466 7.09 -24.98 -18.11
N ALA A 467 6.58 -24.43 -19.22
CA ALA A 467 7.39 -23.76 -20.24
C ALA A 467 8.21 -22.59 -19.65
N ARG A 468 7.65 -21.83 -18.70
CA ARG A 468 8.38 -20.79 -17.93
C ARG A 468 9.53 -21.38 -17.09
N ALA A 469 9.36 -22.56 -16.52
CA ALA A 469 10.41 -23.25 -15.79
C ALA A 469 11.50 -23.82 -16.72
N LEU A 470 11.12 -24.37 -17.88
CA LEU A 470 12.05 -24.99 -18.85
C LEU A 470 13.10 -24.02 -19.42
N ILE A 471 12.83 -22.71 -19.38
CA ILE A 471 13.76 -21.64 -19.75
C ILE A 471 15.09 -21.63 -18.97
N ALA A 472 15.18 -22.39 -17.88
CA ALA A 472 16.32 -22.46 -16.99
C ALA A 472 17.69 -22.44 -17.72
N LYS A 473 18.66 -21.71 -17.16
CA LYS A 473 20.02 -21.62 -17.73
C LYS A 473 20.71 -22.99 -17.72
N PRO A 474 21.74 -23.22 -18.56
CA PRO A 474 22.56 -24.42 -18.43
C PRO A 474 23.14 -24.54 -17.00
N GLY A 475 23.07 -25.74 -16.41
CA GLY A 475 23.56 -25.99 -15.03
C GLY A 475 22.60 -25.58 -13.90
N SER A 476 21.40 -25.08 -14.21
CA SER A 476 20.37 -24.75 -13.21
C SER A 476 19.64 -25.98 -12.67
N ILE A 477 19.19 -25.93 -11.42
CA ILE A 477 18.26 -26.93 -10.87
C ILE A 477 16.82 -26.57 -11.27
N VAL A 478 16.05 -27.55 -11.75
CA VAL A 478 14.65 -27.37 -12.11
C VAL A 478 13.77 -28.10 -11.10
N VAL A 479 12.93 -27.37 -10.40
CA VAL A 479 12.02 -27.91 -9.38
C VAL A 479 10.59 -27.87 -9.91
N LEU A 480 9.95 -29.04 -10.00
CA LEU A 480 8.60 -29.21 -10.52
C LEU A 480 7.70 -29.79 -9.44
N ASP A 481 6.70 -29.03 -9.00
CA ASP A 481 5.74 -29.46 -8.00
C ASP A 481 4.46 -30.00 -8.65
N GLU A 482 4.29 -31.33 -8.63
CA GLU A 482 3.19 -32.06 -9.27
C GLU A 482 2.84 -31.58 -10.69
N PRO A 483 3.79 -31.58 -11.64
CA PRO A 483 3.65 -30.93 -12.96
C PRO A 483 2.54 -31.52 -13.85
N THR A 484 1.97 -32.66 -13.47
CA THR A 484 0.97 -33.42 -14.24
C THR A 484 -0.42 -33.46 -13.59
N SER A 485 -0.62 -32.86 -12.42
CA SER A 485 -1.85 -32.99 -11.61
C SER A 485 -3.13 -32.56 -12.32
N SER A 486 -3.06 -31.56 -13.21
CA SER A 486 -4.23 -31.01 -13.93
C SER A 486 -4.29 -31.42 -15.41
N LEU A 487 -3.52 -32.43 -15.81
CA LEU A 487 -3.37 -32.84 -17.21
C LEU A 487 -4.12 -34.15 -17.56
N ASP A 488 -4.67 -34.21 -18.77
CA ASP A 488 -5.21 -35.45 -19.33
C ASP A 488 -4.09 -36.46 -19.64
N LYS A 489 -4.46 -37.73 -19.89
CA LYS A 489 -3.50 -38.82 -20.07
C LYS A 489 -2.48 -38.57 -21.18
N ASN A 490 -2.91 -37.99 -22.31
CA ASN A 490 -2.02 -37.77 -23.46
C ASN A 490 -1.05 -36.63 -23.16
N SER A 491 -1.57 -35.53 -22.60
CA SER A 491 -0.75 -34.40 -22.18
C SER A 491 0.26 -34.77 -21.09
N ARG A 492 -0.11 -35.69 -20.17
CA ARG A 492 0.81 -36.20 -19.14
C ARG A 492 1.97 -36.99 -19.73
N ALA A 493 1.71 -37.92 -20.65
CA ALA A 493 2.76 -38.69 -21.30
C ALA A 493 3.76 -37.78 -22.04
N LEU A 494 3.24 -36.75 -22.72
CA LEU A 494 4.06 -35.73 -23.37
C LEU A 494 4.93 -34.97 -22.36
N VAL A 495 4.34 -34.49 -21.26
CA VAL A 495 5.08 -33.76 -20.21
C VAL A 495 6.15 -34.63 -19.55
N TRP A 496 5.86 -35.91 -19.27
CA TRP A 496 6.86 -36.82 -18.72
C TRP A 496 8.04 -37.04 -19.65
N GLY A 497 7.80 -37.17 -20.97
CA GLY A 497 8.88 -37.24 -21.96
C GLY A 497 9.78 -36.00 -21.95
N ILE A 498 9.18 -34.81 -21.87
CA ILE A 498 9.93 -33.54 -21.76
C ILE A 498 10.78 -33.49 -20.49
N ILE A 499 10.23 -33.95 -19.37
CA ILE A 499 10.95 -33.98 -18.08
C ILE A 499 12.13 -34.97 -18.14
N GLU A 500 11.95 -36.15 -18.72
CA GLU A 500 13.03 -37.12 -18.90
C GLU A 500 14.13 -36.60 -19.83
N ASP A 501 13.78 -35.89 -20.91
CA ASP A 501 14.75 -35.28 -21.81
C ASP A 501 15.49 -34.11 -21.14
N LEU A 502 14.77 -33.29 -20.36
CA LEU A 502 15.35 -32.20 -19.58
C LEU A 502 16.36 -32.70 -18.54
N ALA A 503 16.06 -33.83 -17.90
CA ALA A 503 16.92 -34.45 -16.90
C ALA A 503 18.26 -34.93 -17.48
N ARG A 504 18.41 -35.06 -18.81
CA ARG A 504 19.69 -35.41 -19.43
C ARG A 504 20.70 -34.26 -19.45
N GLU A 505 20.21 -33.02 -19.35
CA GLU A 505 21.03 -31.81 -19.43
C GLU A 505 21.10 -31.05 -18.10
N LYS A 506 20.13 -31.28 -17.21
CA LYS A 506 19.94 -30.50 -15.98
C LYS A 506 19.53 -31.40 -14.82
N THR A 507 19.84 -30.98 -13.61
CA THR A 507 19.30 -31.61 -12.40
C THR A 507 17.83 -31.22 -12.25
N VAL A 508 16.94 -32.21 -12.29
CA VAL A 508 15.49 -32.01 -12.19
C VAL A 508 14.97 -32.69 -10.93
N ILE A 509 14.27 -31.95 -10.09
CA ILE A 509 13.57 -32.45 -8.91
C ILE A 509 12.07 -32.41 -9.20
N VAL A 510 11.38 -33.54 -9.05
CA VAL A 510 9.95 -33.64 -9.33
C VAL A 510 9.22 -34.21 -8.13
N SER A 511 8.25 -33.47 -7.60
CA SER A 511 7.25 -34.05 -6.70
C SER A 511 6.11 -34.68 -7.51
N THR A 512 5.67 -35.86 -7.09
CA THR A 512 4.49 -36.48 -7.70
C THR A 512 3.86 -37.51 -6.76
N HIS A 513 2.57 -37.70 -6.91
CA HIS A 513 1.84 -38.86 -6.37
C HIS A 513 1.20 -39.68 -7.52
N ASP A 514 1.47 -39.30 -8.77
CA ASP A 514 0.93 -39.95 -9.96
C ASP A 514 1.68 -41.26 -10.24
N ALA A 515 0.95 -42.37 -10.19
CA ALA A 515 1.48 -43.70 -10.49
C ALA A 515 1.94 -43.87 -11.94
N SER A 516 1.58 -42.97 -12.85
CA SER A 516 2.06 -42.95 -14.24
C SER A 516 3.42 -42.29 -14.43
N ALA A 517 4.03 -41.75 -13.37
CA ALA A 517 5.38 -41.22 -13.42
C ALA A 517 6.39 -42.32 -13.80
N PRO A 518 7.34 -42.07 -14.74
CA PRO A 518 8.29 -43.07 -15.25
C PRO A 518 9.46 -43.34 -14.28
N ILE A 519 9.12 -43.67 -13.03
CA ILE A 519 10.07 -43.96 -11.95
C ILE A 519 10.68 -45.36 -12.15
N ARG A 520 12.00 -45.46 -12.09
CA ARG A 520 12.75 -46.72 -12.16
C ARG A 520 13.37 -47.07 -10.81
N GLN A 521 13.77 -48.34 -10.64
CA GLN A 521 14.33 -48.84 -9.38
C GLN A 521 15.67 -48.20 -9.00
N ASP A 522 16.42 -47.73 -9.99
CA ASP A 522 17.73 -47.09 -9.86
C ASP A 522 17.65 -45.57 -9.75
N ASP A 523 16.45 -44.99 -9.77
CA ASP A 523 16.28 -43.54 -9.64
C ASP A 523 16.48 -43.07 -8.19
N THR A 524 16.94 -41.84 -8.04
CA THR A 524 17.11 -41.17 -6.75
C THR A 524 15.73 -40.73 -6.21
N VAL A 525 15.27 -41.34 -5.10
CA VAL A 525 13.93 -41.12 -4.53
C VAL A 525 14.00 -40.65 -3.08
N LEU A 526 13.31 -39.54 -2.78
CA LEU A 526 13.00 -39.08 -1.44
C LEU A 526 11.54 -39.44 -1.11
N GLN A 527 11.34 -40.40 -0.23
CA GLN A 527 10.01 -40.81 0.23
C GLN A 527 9.61 -40.04 1.49
N LEU A 528 8.57 -39.22 1.39
CA LEU A 528 7.94 -38.56 2.53
C LEU A 528 6.80 -39.42 3.09
N THR A 529 6.89 -39.77 4.37
CA THR A 529 5.81 -40.38 5.14
C THR A 529 5.04 -39.29 5.90
N ASN A 530 3.76 -39.53 6.21
CA ASN A 530 2.96 -38.57 6.98
C ASN A 530 3.65 -38.26 8.32
N ALA A 531 3.79 -36.98 8.65
CA ALA A 531 4.41 -36.51 9.90
C ALA A 531 3.73 -37.05 11.19
N ASN A 532 2.56 -37.69 11.08
CA ASN A 532 1.82 -38.30 12.19
C ASN A 532 2.12 -39.80 12.40
N GLU A 533 2.88 -40.45 11.53
CA GLU A 533 3.27 -41.85 11.74
C GLU A 533 4.71 -41.93 12.27
N ALA A 534 4.81 -42.01 13.60
CA ALA A 534 6.00 -42.53 14.26
C ALA A 534 6.43 -43.86 13.61
N PRO A 535 7.73 -44.18 13.53
CA PRO A 535 8.21 -45.33 12.79
C PRO A 535 7.63 -46.61 13.40
N LEU A 536 6.74 -47.27 12.66
CA LEU A 536 6.38 -48.65 12.91
C LEU A 536 7.66 -49.47 12.82
N SER A 537 7.99 -50.07 13.96
CA SER A 537 9.03 -51.06 14.19
C SER A 537 9.32 -51.93 12.96
N GLN A 538 10.60 -52.06 12.63
CA GLN A 538 11.16 -52.98 11.64
C GLN A 538 10.51 -54.38 11.70
N PRO A 539 10.30 -55.06 10.57
CA PRO A 539 9.88 -56.46 10.58
C PRO A 539 11.01 -57.29 11.18
N LYS A 540 10.74 -57.98 12.29
CA LYS A 540 11.65 -59.00 12.83
C LYS A 540 11.83 -60.10 11.78
N GLU A 541 13.08 -60.32 11.39
CA GLU A 541 13.50 -61.52 10.67
C GLU A 541 13.04 -62.76 11.44
N HIS A 542 12.34 -63.65 10.74
CA HIS A 542 12.15 -65.03 11.17
C HIS A 542 13.49 -65.76 11.03
N PRO A 543 14.04 -66.38 12.09
CA PRO A 543 15.12 -67.34 11.94
C PRO A 543 14.53 -68.68 11.49
N SER A 544 15.00 -69.14 10.33
CA SER A 544 14.87 -70.51 9.84
C SER A 544 15.57 -71.50 10.76
N GLU A 545 14.92 -72.65 10.96
CA GLU A 545 15.41 -74.00 11.28
C GLU A 545 16.90 -74.17 11.67
N ALA A 546 17.11 -74.64 12.91
CA ALA A 546 17.97 -75.78 13.25
C ALA A 546 17.53 -76.38 14.60
#